data_AF-A0A917A829-F1
#
_entry.id   AF-A0A917A829-F1
#
_cell.length_a   1.000
_cell.length_b   1.000
_cell.length_c   1.000
_cell.angle_alpha   90.00
_cell.angle_beta   90.00
_cell.angle_gamma   90.00
#
_symmetry.space_group_name_H-M   'P 1'
#
loop_
_entity.id
_entity.type
_entity.pdbx_description
1 polymer ?
#
loop_
_entity_poly.entity_id
_entity_poly.type
_entity_poly.pdbx_seq_one_letter_code
_entity_poly.pdbx_strand_id
1 'polypeptide(L)'
;MSYIQNPSSIEETSFKIIQSVIDEEHPDYRFQTAMEESIIKRAIHTTGDFDYLYNMRFTHGVNDKIIDVLKNKGTILVDSSISLNGINKRVLDQMGVRYDCLINHEEVVQLAREKQITRAMAAVEYAAKIEGPKIFAFGGAPTAVSYLLELVDQGLMEADAVIGVPVGFINVEECKEALLESNLPAIATVGRKGGSTIVVAIINAIIYQMKEVITDDYVRYSTPTTKKEGEK
;
A
#
# COMPACT_ATOMS: atom_id res chain seq x y z
N MET A 1 6.55 -36.25 0.79
CA MET A 1 6.66 -34.84 1.23
C MET A 1 5.53 -34.57 2.20
N SER A 2 5.82 -34.25 3.46
CA SER A 2 4.83 -33.79 4.42
C SER A 2 4.70 -32.27 4.29
N TYR A 3 3.52 -31.76 3.96
CA TYR A 3 3.26 -30.32 3.86
C TYR A 3 2.56 -29.82 5.12
N ILE A 4 2.96 -28.64 5.60
CA ILE A 4 2.28 -27.95 6.70
C ILE A 4 0.86 -27.58 6.23
N GLN A 5 -0.16 -27.87 7.05
CA GLN A 5 -1.57 -27.67 6.67
C GLN A 5 -2.21 -26.41 7.29
N ASN A 6 -1.60 -25.83 8.33
CA ASN A 6 -2.16 -24.66 9.01
C ASN A 6 -1.61 -23.36 8.39
N PRO A 7 -2.44 -22.53 7.73
CA PRO A 7 -1.98 -21.33 7.04
C PRO A 7 -1.28 -20.29 7.93
N SER A 8 -1.76 -20.06 9.15
CA SER A 8 -1.13 -19.13 10.10
C SER A 8 0.27 -19.59 10.49
N SER A 9 0.47 -20.91 10.67
CA SER A 9 1.80 -21.46 10.92
C SER A 9 2.74 -21.34 9.72
N ILE A 10 2.22 -21.41 8.49
CA ILE A 10 3.01 -21.22 7.26
C ILE A 10 3.46 -19.77 7.16
N GLU A 11 2.56 -18.82 7.33
CA GLU A 11 2.87 -17.39 7.27
C GLU A 11 3.91 -16.99 8.33
N GLU A 12 3.69 -17.37 9.60
CA GLU A 12 4.65 -17.09 10.67
C GLU A 12 6.03 -17.71 10.40
N THR A 13 6.04 -18.95 9.88
CA THR A 13 7.29 -19.62 9.49
C THR A 13 7.98 -18.89 8.33
N SER A 14 7.24 -18.43 7.31
CA SER A 14 7.78 -17.63 6.21
C SER A 14 8.42 -16.35 6.70
N PHE A 15 7.79 -15.60 7.62
CA PHE A 15 8.38 -14.38 8.17
C PHE A 15 9.64 -14.66 9.01
N LYS A 16 9.70 -15.79 9.73
CA LYS A 16 10.94 -16.23 10.40
C LYS A 16 12.06 -16.50 9.40
N ILE A 17 11.75 -17.21 8.31
CA ILE A 17 12.73 -17.49 7.24
C ILE A 17 13.20 -16.18 6.59
N ILE A 18 12.29 -15.26 6.27
CA ILE A 18 12.64 -13.94 5.72
C ILE A 18 13.60 -13.20 6.66
N GLN A 19 13.31 -13.19 7.97
CA GLN A 19 14.21 -12.57 8.94
C GLN A 19 15.59 -13.24 8.93
N SER A 20 15.66 -14.57 8.93
CA SER A 20 16.93 -15.29 8.91
C SER A 20 17.75 -14.98 7.65
N VAL A 21 17.11 -14.88 6.48
CA VAL A 21 17.80 -14.48 5.23
C VAL A 21 18.31 -13.05 5.31
N ILE A 22 17.53 -12.11 5.90
CA ILE A 22 18.01 -10.73 6.12
C ILE A 22 19.23 -10.72 7.03
N ASP A 23 19.22 -11.47 8.13
CA ASP A 23 20.33 -11.52 9.08
C ASP A 23 21.60 -12.12 8.47
N GLU A 24 21.46 -13.11 7.59
CA GLU A 24 22.58 -13.80 6.94
C GLU A 24 23.13 -13.04 5.73
N GLU A 25 22.25 -12.59 4.82
CA GLU A 25 22.65 -12.02 3.52
C GLU A 25 22.71 -10.49 3.54
N HIS A 26 22.02 -9.83 4.46
CA HIS A 26 21.93 -8.37 4.58
C HIS A 26 22.26 -7.87 6.02
N PRO A 27 23.39 -8.30 6.62
CA PRO A 27 23.68 -8.12 8.05
C PRO A 27 23.82 -6.65 8.50
N ASP A 28 24.06 -5.73 7.57
CA ASP A 28 24.18 -4.30 7.84
C ASP A 28 22.85 -3.54 7.67
N TYR A 29 21.82 -4.19 7.13
CA TYR A 29 20.53 -3.55 6.92
C TYR A 29 19.82 -3.28 8.25
N ARG A 30 19.28 -2.07 8.41
CA ARG A 30 18.52 -1.67 9.61
C ARG A 30 17.21 -1.04 9.17
N PHE A 31 16.11 -1.60 9.66
CA PHE A 31 14.80 -0.97 9.54
C PHE A 31 14.77 0.31 10.38
N GLN A 32 14.18 1.39 9.84
CA GLN A 32 14.09 2.65 10.59
C GLN A 32 13.00 2.58 11.66
N THR A 33 11.89 1.89 11.36
CA THR A 33 10.76 1.73 12.27
C THR A 33 10.16 0.33 12.18
N ALA A 34 9.43 -0.08 13.23
CA ALA A 34 8.68 -1.34 13.22
C ALA A 34 7.58 -1.37 12.14
N MET A 35 7.05 -0.21 11.76
CA MET A 35 6.06 -0.12 10.67
C MET A 35 6.73 -0.38 9.33
N GLU A 36 7.88 0.24 9.05
CA GLU A 36 8.66 -0.01 7.83
C GLU A 36 9.10 -1.48 7.75
N GLU A 37 9.54 -2.07 8.87
CA GLU A 37 9.86 -3.49 8.93
C GLU A 37 8.68 -4.36 8.52
N SER A 38 7.49 -4.12 9.08
CA SER A 38 6.28 -4.86 8.73
C SER A 38 5.94 -4.73 7.24
N ILE A 39 6.02 -3.51 6.70
CA ILE A 39 5.72 -3.21 5.30
C ILE A 39 6.71 -3.92 4.36
N ILE A 40 8.02 -3.75 4.60
CA ILE A 40 9.07 -4.28 3.73
C ILE A 40 9.07 -5.81 3.78
N LYS A 41 8.98 -6.42 4.96
CA LYS A 41 8.90 -7.88 5.07
C LYS A 41 7.65 -8.43 4.40
N ARG A 42 6.52 -7.71 4.45
CA ARG A 42 5.31 -8.13 3.73
C ARG A 42 5.51 -8.08 2.21
N ALA A 43 6.18 -7.03 1.71
CA ALA A 43 6.55 -6.92 0.31
C ALA A 43 7.47 -8.07 -0.13
N ILE A 44 8.45 -8.44 0.70
CA ILE A 44 9.33 -9.60 0.46
C ILE A 44 8.51 -10.89 0.51
N HIS A 45 7.68 -11.10 1.53
CA HIS A 45 6.85 -12.31 1.64
C HIS A 45 5.99 -12.52 0.39
N THR A 46 5.40 -11.45 -0.16
CA THR A 46 4.47 -11.59 -1.28
C THR A 46 5.17 -11.74 -2.63
N THR A 47 6.47 -11.43 -2.74
CA THR A 47 7.21 -11.45 -4.01
C THR A 47 8.38 -12.43 -4.03
N GLY A 48 8.89 -12.83 -2.87
CA GLY A 48 10.17 -13.53 -2.72
C GLY A 48 11.39 -12.67 -3.05
N ASP A 49 11.24 -11.34 -3.09
CA ASP A 49 12.25 -10.43 -3.63
C ASP A 49 12.85 -9.53 -2.54
N PHE A 50 14.10 -9.76 -2.17
CA PHE A 50 14.80 -9.01 -1.11
C PHE A 50 15.26 -7.62 -1.57
N ASP A 51 15.16 -7.28 -2.86
CA ASP A 51 15.48 -5.93 -3.34
C ASP A 51 14.60 -4.86 -2.70
N TYR A 52 13.42 -5.23 -2.18
CA TYR A 52 12.54 -4.32 -1.43
C TYR A 52 13.15 -3.76 -0.14
N LEU A 53 14.19 -4.39 0.41
CA LEU A 53 15.01 -3.80 1.47
C LEU A 53 15.59 -2.45 0.99
N TYR A 54 16.08 -2.40 -0.24
CA TYR A 54 16.85 -1.28 -0.75
C TYR A 54 16.12 -0.39 -1.72
N ASN A 55 15.01 -0.83 -2.31
CA ASN A 55 14.26 -0.02 -3.28
C ASN A 55 13.08 0.73 -2.65
N MET A 56 12.57 0.31 -1.49
CA MET A 56 11.42 0.97 -0.88
C MET A 56 11.86 2.24 -0.14
N ARG A 57 11.12 3.33 -0.35
CA ARG A 57 11.40 4.66 0.20
C ARG A 57 10.14 5.21 0.85
N PHE A 58 10.36 5.93 1.95
CA PHE A 58 9.32 6.54 2.77
C PHE A 58 9.71 8.01 2.95
N THR A 59 8.80 8.94 2.65
CA THR A 59 9.04 10.38 2.75
C THR A 59 8.04 11.04 3.68
N HIS A 60 8.44 12.18 4.26
CA HIS A 60 7.58 13.11 5.00
C HIS A 60 6.67 12.48 6.07
N GLY A 61 7.18 11.45 6.78
CA GLY A 61 6.41 10.77 7.83
C GLY A 61 5.17 10.03 7.32
N VAL A 62 5.18 9.56 6.07
CA VAL A 62 4.02 8.95 5.40
C VAL A 62 3.31 7.86 6.21
N ASN A 63 4.05 7.06 6.98
CA ASN A 63 3.45 6.00 7.79
C ASN A 63 2.46 6.58 8.82
N ASP A 64 2.82 7.66 9.50
CA ASP A 64 1.96 8.33 10.46
C ASP A 64 0.77 9.00 9.75
N LYS A 65 1.00 9.59 8.58
CA LYS A 65 -0.06 10.20 7.76
C LYS A 65 -1.09 9.18 7.29
N ILE A 66 -0.65 8.00 6.86
CA ILE A 66 -1.57 6.90 6.51
C ILE A 66 -2.37 6.48 7.75
N ILE A 67 -1.72 6.27 8.89
CA ILE A 67 -2.40 5.91 10.14
C ILE A 67 -3.45 6.97 10.52
N ASP A 68 -3.13 8.26 10.40
CA ASP A 68 -4.05 9.35 10.69
C ASP A 68 -5.28 9.32 9.76
N VAL A 69 -5.10 9.09 8.45
CA VAL A 69 -6.21 8.94 7.50
C VAL A 69 -7.11 7.76 7.91
N LEU A 70 -6.51 6.64 8.28
CA LEU A 70 -7.26 5.44 8.67
C LEU A 70 -8.06 5.68 9.97
N LYS A 71 -7.45 6.28 10.99
CA LYS A 71 -8.12 6.63 12.26
C LYS A 71 -9.26 7.62 12.08
N ASN A 72 -9.11 8.53 11.11
CA ASN A 72 -10.14 9.52 10.76
C ASN A 72 -11.17 8.99 9.75
N LYS A 73 -11.22 7.68 9.50
CA LYS A 73 -12.20 7.04 8.61
C LYS A 73 -12.18 7.63 7.19
N GLY A 74 -10.98 8.00 6.74
CA GLY A 74 -10.76 8.54 5.40
C GLY A 74 -10.97 7.50 4.30
N THR A 75 -10.58 7.86 3.09
CA THR A 75 -10.79 7.04 1.89
C THR A 75 -9.48 6.56 1.30
N ILE A 76 -9.35 5.25 1.07
CA ILE A 76 -8.27 4.64 0.29
C ILE A 76 -8.73 4.52 -1.17
N LEU A 77 -8.04 5.19 -2.09
CA LEU A 77 -8.32 5.16 -3.52
C LEU A 77 -7.23 4.39 -4.24
N VAL A 78 -7.60 3.29 -4.87
CA VAL A 78 -6.66 2.43 -5.62
C VAL A 78 -6.86 2.54 -7.13
N ASP A 79 -5.80 2.33 -7.88
CA ASP A 79 -5.80 2.41 -9.34
C ASP A 79 -6.19 1.11 -10.06
N SER A 80 -6.44 0.02 -9.32
CA SER A 80 -6.80 -1.27 -9.90
C SER A 80 -7.72 -2.10 -9.00
N SER A 81 -8.62 -2.87 -9.61
CA SER A 81 -9.48 -3.81 -8.87
C SER A 81 -8.67 -4.95 -8.24
N ILE A 82 -7.47 -5.26 -8.76
CA ILE A 82 -6.55 -6.23 -8.16
C ILE A 82 -6.11 -5.72 -6.79
N SER A 83 -5.68 -4.46 -6.70
CA SER A 83 -5.33 -3.83 -5.44
C SER A 83 -6.51 -3.86 -4.47
N LEU A 84 -7.69 -3.43 -4.92
CA LEU A 84 -8.90 -3.38 -4.08
C LEU A 84 -9.26 -4.75 -3.49
N ASN A 85 -9.16 -5.81 -4.30
CA ASN A 85 -9.55 -7.16 -3.90
C ASN A 85 -8.51 -7.88 -3.04
N GLY A 86 -7.24 -7.48 -3.12
CA GLY A 86 -6.19 -8.05 -2.26
C GLY A 86 -6.15 -7.47 -0.85
N ILE A 87 -6.68 -6.27 -0.65
CA ILE A 87 -6.75 -5.61 0.66
C ILE A 87 -7.79 -6.31 1.55
N ASN A 88 -7.48 -6.47 2.83
CA ASN A 88 -8.39 -7.08 3.80
C ASN A 88 -9.54 -6.13 4.17
N LYS A 89 -10.60 -6.16 3.35
CA LYS A 89 -11.80 -5.33 3.49
C LYS A 89 -12.48 -5.48 4.84
N ARG A 90 -12.50 -6.68 5.43
CA ARG A 90 -13.10 -6.90 6.75
C ARG A 90 -12.47 -6.01 7.83
N VAL A 91 -11.15 -5.85 7.81
CA VAL A 91 -10.45 -4.99 8.78
C VAL A 91 -10.79 -3.52 8.51
N LEU A 92 -10.79 -3.09 7.24
CA LEU A 92 -11.17 -1.72 6.87
C LEU A 92 -12.63 -1.40 7.26
N ASP A 93 -13.56 -2.32 7.01
CA ASP A 93 -14.98 -2.17 7.36
C ASP A 93 -15.17 -2.00 8.87
N GLN A 94 -14.43 -2.78 9.68
CA GLN A 94 -14.45 -2.65 11.14
C GLN A 94 -13.84 -1.33 11.64
N MET A 95 -12.83 -0.81 10.94
CA MET A 95 -12.27 0.52 11.21
C MET A 95 -13.18 1.65 10.70
N GLY A 96 -14.18 1.34 9.86
CA GLY A 96 -15.03 2.33 9.19
C GLY A 96 -14.31 3.13 8.10
N VAL A 97 -13.18 2.61 7.59
CA VAL A 97 -12.40 3.22 6.52
C VAL A 97 -13.07 2.94 5.17
N ARG A 98 -13.23 3.98 4.35
CA ARG A 98 -13.76 3.83 3.00
C ARG A 98 -12.65 3.40 2.04
N TYR A 99 -13.01 2.65 1.02
CA TYR A 99 -12.07 2.24 -0.02
C TYR A 99 -12.80 2.13 -1.36
N ASP A 100 -12.13 2.52 -2.45
CA ASP A 100 -12.72 2.47 -3.78
C ASP A 100 -11.68 2.33 -4.90
N CYS A 101 -12.13 1.80 -6.04
CA CYS A 101 -11.40 1.74 -7.30
C CYS A 101 -12.24 2.41 -8.40
N LEU A 102 -12.04 3.73 -8.53
CA LEU A 102 -12.90 4.60 -9.34
C LEU A 102 -12.79 4.36 -10.85
N ILE A 103 -11.79 3.61 -11.33
CA ILE A 103 -11.47 3.45 -12.77
C ILE A 103 -12.60 2.85 -13.61
N ASN A 104 -13.58 2.21 -12.97
CA ASN A 104 -14.72 1.56 -13.62
C ASN A 104 -16.05 2.31 -13.39
N HIS A 105 -16.04 3.45 -12.69
CA HIS A 105 -17.24 4.26 -12.51
C HIS A 105 -17.64 4.88 -13.85
N GLU A 106 -18.94 4.91 -14.14
CA GLU A 106 -19.45 5.41 -15.42
C GLU A 106 -19.04 6.87 -15.63
N GLU A 107 -19.09 7.70 -14.58
CA GLU A 107 -18.69 9.10 -14.67
C GLU A 107 -17.20 9.27 -14.93
N VAL A 108 -16.35 8.38 -14.38
CA VAL A 108 -14.91 8.38 -14.63
C VAL A 108 -14.60 7.95 -16.05
N VAL A 109 -15.30 6.93 -16.56
CA VAL A 109 -15.18 6.49 -17.96
C VAL A 109 -15.59 7.62 -18.91
N GLN A 110 -16.68 8.33 -18.59
CA GLN A 110 -17.15 9.45 -19.38
C GLN A 110 -16.17 10.63 -19.33
N LEU A 111 -15.68 11.01 -18.15
CA LEU A 111 -14.69 12.06 -17.96
C LEU A 111 -13.39 11.77 -18.74
N ALA A 112 -12.91 10.52 -18.70
CA ALA A 112 -11.74 10.10 -19.45
C ALA A 112 -11.91 10.29 -20.97
N ARG A 113 -13.10 9.96 -21.50
CA ARG A 113 -13.42 10.15 -22.93
C ARG A 113 -13.52 11.62 -23.30
N GLU A 114 -14.21 12.41 -22.49
CA GLU A 114 -14.41 13.85 -22.73
C GLU A 114 -13.10 14.62 -22.74
N LYS A 115 -12.21 14.30 -21.79
CA LYS A 115 -10.90 14.97 -21.65
C LYS A 115 -9.78 14.31 -22.43
N GLN A 116 -10.04 13.18 -23.10
CA GLN A 116 -9.03 12.39 -23.82
C GLN A 116 -7.82 11.99 -22.95
N ILE A 117 -8.07 11.70 -21.67
CA ILE A 117 -7.08 11.24 -20.70
C ILE A 117 -7.30 9.77 -20.35
N THR A 118 -6.34 9.16 -19.65
CA THR A 118 -6.52 7.79 -19.18
C THR A 118 -7.61 7.71 -18.09
N ARG A 119 -8.25 6.55 -17.95
CA ARG A 119 -9.24 6.33 -16.88
C ARG A 119 -8.65 6.50 -15.48
N ALA A 120 -7.36 6.20 -15.30
CA ALA A 120 -6.69 6.40 -14.03
C ALA A 120 -6.47 7.89 -13.72
N MET A 121 -6.14 8.72 -14.72
CA MET A 121 -6.08 10.18 -14.58
C MET A 121 -7.46 10.77 -14.26
N ALA A 122 -8.50 10.33 -14.98
CA ALA A 122 -9.88 10.76 -14.71
C ALA A 122 -10.37 10.31 -13.31
N ALA A 123 -9.94 9.14 -12.83
CA ALA A 123 -10.23 8.67 -11.47
C ALA A 123 -9.60 9.58 -10.41
N VAL A 124 -8.34 10.02 -10.63
CA VAL A 124 -7.70 11.00 -9.76
C VAL A 124 -8.50 12.30 -9.76
N GLU A 125 -8.87 12.84 -10.92
CA GLU A 125 -9.66 14.07 -10.96
C GLU A 125 -11.03 13.93 -10.29
N TYR A 126 -11.73 12.82 -10.54
CA TYR A 126 -13.02 12.55 -9.90
C TYR A 126 -12.92 12.47 -8.38
N ALA A 127 -11.78 12.00 -7.85
CA ALA A 127 -11.54 11.93 -6.41
C ALA A 127 -11.56 13.30 -5.71
N ALA A 128 -11.41 14.42 -6.44
CA ALA A 128 -11.51 15.76 -5.87
C ALA A 128 -12.90 16.02 -5.26
N LYS A 129 -13.92 15.31 -5.74
CA LYS A 129 -15.30 15.39 -5.25
C LYS A 129 -15.52 14.61 -3.94
N ILE A 130 -14.57 13.76 -3.56
CA ILE A 130 -14.67 12.96 -2.34
C ILE A 130 -14.20 13.83 -1.18
N GLU A 131 -15.04 14.04 -0.19
CA GLU A 131 -14.68 14.84 0.98
C GLU A 131 -13.87 14.03 2.01
N GLY A 132 -13.02 14.75 2.76
CA GLY A 132 -12.22 14.22 3.85
C GLY A 132 -10.86 13.64 3.42
N PRO A 133 -10.13 13.04 4.37
CA PRO A 133 -8.76 12.58 4.16
C PRO A 133 -8.66 11.42 3.16
N LYS A 134 -7.61 11.41 2.35
CA LYS A 134 -7.43 10.49 1.22
C LYS A 134 -6.03 9.90 1.16
N ILE A 135 -5.97 8.59 0.95
CA ILE A 135 -4.76 7.89 0.50
C ILE A 135 -4.95 7.52 -0.95
N PHE A 136 -4.02 7.92 -1.81
CA PHE A 136 -3.97 7.44 -3.20
C PHE A 136 -2.95 6.31 -3.31
N ALA A 137 -3.31 5.18 -3.91
CA ALA A 137 -2.43 4.04 -4.05
C ALA A 137 -2.39 3.52 -5.50
N PHE A 138 -1.23 3.67 -6.12
CA PHE A 138 -0.98 3.36 -7.52
C PHE A 138 -0.04 2.16 -7.66
N GLY A 139 -0.55 1.05 -8.18
CA GLY A 139 0.22 -0.16 -8.46
C GLY A 139 0.55 -0.36 -9.94
N GLY A 140 -0.11 0.35 -10.86
CA GLY A 140 0.07 0.14 -12.30
C GLY A 140 -0.11 1.37 -13.19
N ALA A 141 -0.57 2.50 -12.66
CA ALA A 141 -0.83 3.71 -13.44
C ALA A 141 0.21 4.83 -13.17
N PRO A 142 1.41 4.80 -13.78
CA PRO A 142 2.42 5.85 -13.59
C PRO A 142 1.93 7.23 -14.03
N THR A 143 1.14 7.30 -15.11
CA THR A 143 0.55 8.54 -15.59
C THR A 143 -0.43 9.16 -14.59
N ALA A 144 -1.10 8.35 -13.76
CA ALA A 144 -1.98 8.86 -12.71
C ALA A 144 -1.20 9.44 -11.53
N VAL A 145 0.00 8.91 -11.23
CA VAL A 145 0.90 9.51 -10.22
C VAL A 145 1.33 10.90 -10.66
N SER A 146 1.85 11.03 -11.89
CA SER A 146 2.26 12.34 -12.43
C SER A 146 1.10 13.33 -12.47
N TYR A 147 -0.09 12.88 -12.88
CA TYR A 147 -1.27 13.73 -12.93
C TYR A 147 -1.77 14.15 -11.55
N LEU A 148 -1.68 13.27 -10.54
CA LEU A 148 -1.95 13.63 -9.15
C LEU A 148 -1.03 14.77 -8.69
N LEU A 149 0.28 14.66 -8.97
CA LEU A 149 1.24 15.70 -8.61
C LEU A 149 0.89 17.03 -9.27
N GLU A 150 0.57 17.03 -10.57
CA GLU A 150 0.13 18.24 -11.28
C GLU A 150 -1.10 18.89 -10.64
N LEU A 151 -2.11 18.11 -10.27
CA LEU A 151 -3.33 18.65 -9.65
C LEU A 151 -3.08 19.16 -8.23
N VAL A 152 -2.20 18.51 -7.46
CA VAL A 152 -1.79 18.98 -6.13
C VAL A 152 -1.03 20.29 -6.23
N ASP A 153 -0.08 20.41 -7.16
CA ASP A 153 0.70 21.64 -7.37
C ASP A 153 -0.17 22.82 -7.82
N GLN A 154 -1.27 22.54 -8.54
CA GLN A 154 -2.27 23.52 -8.94
C GLN A 154 -3.27 23.87 -7.82
N GLY A 155 -3.23 23.18 -6.67
CA GLY A 155 -4.21 23.35 -5.59
C GLY A 155 -5.60 22.82 -5.93
N LEU A 156 -5.71 21.93 -6.92
CA LEU A 156 -6.97 21.32 -7.37
C LEU A 156 -7.25 19.96 -6.71
N MET A 157 -6.25 19.39 -6.04
CA MET A 157 -6.35 18.12 -5.35
C MET A 157 -5.65 18.19 -3.99
N GLU A 158 -6.24 17.56 -2.99
CA GLU A 158 -5.61 17.29 -1.70
C GLU A 158 -5.39 15.78 -1.54
N ALA A 159 -4.16 15.41 -1.20
CA ALA A 159 -3.77 14.03 -0.89
C ALA A 159 -2.98 14.01 0.42
N ASP A 160 -3.46 13.24 1.39
CA ASP A 160 -2.81 13.13 2.71
C ASP A 160 -1.61 12.17 2.66
N ALA A 161 -1.68 11.16 1.82
CA ALA A 161 -0.59 10.22 1.57
C ALA A 161 -0.71 9.55 0.20
N VAL A 162 0.44 9.17 -0.36
CA VAL A 162 0.52 8.47 -1.65
C VAL A 162 1.34 7.19 -1.52
N ILE A 163 0.81 6.08 -2.03
CA ILE A 163 1.55 4.83 -2.25
C ILE A 163 1.81 4.73 -3.75
N GLY A 164 2.96 5.21 -4.20
CA GLY A 164 3.36 5.26 -5.60
C GLY A 164 4.32 4.14 -5.96
N VAL A 165 3.77 2.95 -6.23
CA VAL A 165 4.55 1.76 -6.58
C VAL A 165 4.17 1.18 -7.96
N PRO A 166 3.98 1.98 -9.02
CA PRO A 166 3.65 1.42 -10.34
C PRO A 166 4.76 0.49 -10.85
N VAL A 167 4.37 -0.67 -11.38
CA VAL A 167 5.31 -1.57 -12.10
C VAL A 167 5.27 -1.27 -13.59
N GLY A 168 6.41 -1.34 -14.26
CA GLY A 168 6.44 -1.22 -15.72
C GLY A 168 7.80 -0.83 -16.28
N PHE A 169 7.78 -0.35 -17.53
CA PHE A 169 8.98 -0.01 -18.30
C PHE A 169 8.90 1.36 -18.96
N ILE A 170 7.76 2.06 -18.85
CA ILE A 170 7.51 3.35 -19.50
C ILE A 170 7.08 4.32 -18.42
N ASN A 171 7.85 5.40 -18.24
CA ASN A 171 7.56 6.52 -17.34
C ASN A 171 7.39 6.15 -15.85
N VAL A 172 7.79 4.94 -15.44
CA VAL A 172 7.58 4.46 -14.06
C VAL A 172 8.67 4.89 -13.10
N GLU A 173 9.90 5.10 -13.59
CA GLU A 173 11.01 5.52 -12.73
C GLU A 173 10.85 7.02 -12.48
N GLU A 174 10.63 7.77 -13.56
CA GLU A 174 10.44 9.21 -13.57
C GLU A 174 9.24 9.65 -12.71
N CYS A 175 8.10 8.95 -12.79
CA CYS A 175 6.93 9.33 -11.97
C CYS A 175 7.15 9.09 -10.47
N LYS A 176 7.96 8.08 -10.11
CA LYS A 176 8.25 7.76 -8.70
C LYS A 176 9.33 8.66 -8.13
N GLU A 177 10.33 9.00 -8.94
CA GLU A 177 11.32 10.02 -8.59
C GLU A 177 10.63 11.36 -8.35
N ALA A 178 9.77 11.80 -9.26
CA ALA A 178 8.97 13.02 -9.08
C ALA A 178 8.12 12.97 -7.80
N LEU A 179 7.52 11.82 -7.48
CA LEU A 179 6.76 11.64 -6.24
C LEU A 179 7.66 11.76 -5.00
N LEU A 180 8.85 11.14 -5.03
CA LEU A 180 9.81 11.19 -3.92
C LEU A 180 10.42 12.58 -3.71
N GLU A 181 10.55 13.38 -4.77
CA GLU A 181 11.03 14.76 -4.72
C GLU A 181 9.92 15.77 -4.35
N SER A 182 8.66 15.38 -4.46
CA SER A 182 7.51 16.21 -4.09
C SER A 182 7.41 16.40 -2.56
N ASN A 183 6.53 17.31 -2.14
CA ASN A 183 6.20 17.52 -0.73
C ASN A 183 5.09 16.59 -0.21
N LEU A 184 4.57 15.67 -1.04
CA LEU A 184 3.53 14.73 -0.61
C LEU A 184 4.14 13.58 0.22
N PRO A 185 3.57 13.24 1.38
CA PRO A 185 3.96 12.05 2.11
C PRO A 185 3.78 10.80 1.26
N ALA A 186 4.88 10.12 0.95
CA ALA A 186 4.87 9.03 -0.03
C ALA A 186 5.61 7.78 0.42
N ILE A 187 5.03 6.62 0.07
CA ILE A 187 5.73 5.34 -0.01
C ILE A 187 5.91 5.03 -1.50
N ALA A 188 7.15 4.90 -1.96
CA ALA A 188 7.45 4.55 -3.35
C ALA A 188 8.58 3.52 -3.46
N THR A 189 8.69 2.89 -4.62
CA THR A 189 9.77 1.95 -4.95
C THR A 189 10.69 2.55 -6.01
N VAL A 190 12.00 2.58 -5.79
CA VAL A 190 12.95 3.04 -6.81
C VAL A 190 13.05 2.02 -7.94
N GLY A 191 13.17 2.51 -9.18
CA GLY A 191 13.26 1.69 -10.38
C GLY A 191 11.90 1.12 -10.84
N ARG A 192 11.95 -0.01 -11.56
CA ARG A 192 10.78 -0.56 -12.29
C ARG A 192 9.88 -1.49 -11.47
N LYS A 193 10.37 -1.99 -10.35
CA LYS A 193 9.65 -2.92 -9.48
C LYS A 193 8.49 -2.23 -8.76
N GLY A 194 7.42 -2.96 -8.51
CA GLY A 194 6.19 -2.43 -7.93
C GLY A 194 5.01 -3.37 -8.19
N GLY A 195 3.82 -2.82 -8.31
CA GLY A 195 2.62 -3.57 -8.69
C GLY A 195 1.48 -3.42 -7.69
N SER A 196 0.28 -3.81 -8.13
CA SER A 196 -0.88 -3.93 -7.24
C SER A 196 -0.63 -4.85 -6.04
N THR A 197 0.18 -5.90 -6.20
CA THR A 197 0.58 -6.78 -5.09
C THR A 197 1.35 -6.03 -4.01
N ILE A 198 2.18 -5.05 -4.39
CA ILE A 198 2.93 -4.23 -3.43
C ILE A 198 2.03 -3.23 -2.73
N VAL A 199 1.09 -2.61 -3.45
CA VAL A 199 0.03 -1.78 -2.84
C VAL A 199 -0.71 -2.57 -1.75
N VAL A 200 -1.12 -3.80 -2.09
CA VAL A 200 -1.81 -4.71 -1.16
C VAL A 200 -0.92 -5.05 0.04
N ALA A 201 0.36 -5.34 -0.19
CA ALA A 201 1.32 -5.65 0.87
C ALA A 201 1.46 -4.50 1.87
N ILE A 202 1.64 -3.28 1.36
CA ILE A 202 1.81 -2.06 2.16
C ILE A 202 0.56 -1.81 3.01
N ILE A 203 -0.62 -1.76 2.39
CA ILE A 203 -1.87 -1.47 3.10
C ILE A 203 -2.17 -2.56 4.14
N ASN A 204 -2.04 -3.85 3.77
CA ASN A 204 -2.29 -4.94 4.70
C ASN A 204 -1.29 -4.94 5.88
N ALA A 205 -0.01 -4.64 5.63
CA ALA A 205 0.98 -4.55 6.70
C ALA A 205 0.62 -3.44 7.71
N ILE A 206 0.20 -2.27 7.22
CA ILE A 206 -0.18 -1.13 8.07
C ILE A 206 -1.40 -1.49 8.93
N ILE A 207 -2.49 -1.96 8.33
CA ILE A 207 -3.73 -2.25 9.08
C ILE A 207 -3.54 -3.38 10.10
N TYR A 208 -2.66 -4.37 9.85
CA TYR A 208 -2.36 -5.41 10.84
C TYR A 208 -1.48 -4.87 11.96
N GLN A 209 -0.47 -4.06 11.63
CA GLN A 209 0.45 -3.48 12.61
C GLN A 209 -0.24 -2.47 13.54
N MET A 210 -1.33 -1.81 13.09
CA MET A 210 -2.14 -0.93 13.93
C MET A 210 -2.84 -1.66 15.08
N LYS A 211 -3.08 -2.98 14.97
CA LYS A 211 -3.70 -3.82 16.01
C LYS A 211 -5.04 -3.30 16.55
N GLU A 212 -5.77 -2.50 15.77
CA GLU A 212 -7.07 -1.94 16.17
C GLU A 212 -8.23 -2.94 16.02
N VAL A 213 -8.00 -4.04 15.31
CA VAL A 213 -9.01 -5.05 14.97
C VAL A 213 -8.50 -6.45 15.30
N ILE A 214 -9.31 -7.22 16.03
CA ILE A 214 -9.03 -8.62 16.38
C ILE A 214 -9.80 -9.54 15.43
N THR A 215 -9.11 -10.50 14.84
CA THR A 215 -9.71 -11.50 13.95
C THR A 215 -9.58 -12.89 14.57
N ASP A 216 -10.71 -13.48 15.00
CA ASP A 216 -10.71 -14.76 15.74
C ASP A 216 -10.44 -16.00 14.88
N ASP A 217 -10.61 -15.89 13.56
CA ASP A 217 -10.64 -16.98 12.59
C ASP A 217 -9.32 -17.18 11.82
N TYR A 218 -8.42 -16.20 11.85
CA TYR A 218 -7.15 -16.23 11.12
C TYR A 218 -6.13 -15.26 11.72
N VAL A 219 -5.02 -15.78 12.24
CA VAL A 219 -3.92 -14.97 12.80
C VAL A 219 -2.88 -14.73 11.71
N ARG A 220 -2.67 -13.48 11.29
CA ARG A 220 -1.56 -13.10 10.40
C ARG A 220 -0.37 -12.62 11.21
N TYR A 221 0.82 -12.68 10.63
CA TYR A 221 2.00 -12.05 11.22
C TYR A 221 1.69 -10.57 11.53
N SER A 222 1.95 -10.14 12.76
CA SER A 222 1.61 -8.83 13.35
C SER A 222 0.13 -8.56 13.74
N THR A 223 -0.82 -9.49 13.55
CA THR A 223 -2.23 -9.30 13.98
C THR A 223 -2.41 -9.59 15.48
N PRO A 224 -3.22 -8.83 16.23
CA PRO A 224 -3.50 -9.13 17.63
C PRO A 224 -4.36 -10.40 17.77
N THR A 225 -4.08 -11.21 18.78
CA THR A 225 -4.81 -12.46 19.09
C THR A 225 -5.57 -12.34 20.41
N THR A 226 -6.74 -12.97 20.50
CA THR A 226 -7.48 -13.19 21.75
C THR A 226 -6.92 -14.35 22.60
N LYS A 227 -6.03 -15.18 22.04
CA LYS A 227 -5.40 -16.29 22.77
C LYS A 227 -4.35 -15.75 23.74
N LYS A 228 -4.66 -15.81 25.05
CA LYS A 228 -3.68 -15.65 26.13
C LYS A 228 -2.47 -16.52 25.84
N GLU A 229 -1.27 -15.94 25.87
CA GLU A 229 -0.03 -16.70 25.99
C GLU A 229 -0.14 -17.59 27.24
N GLY A 230 -0.40 -18.90 27.08
CA GLY A 230 -0.37 -19.81 28.23
C GLY A 230 -1.36 -20.98 28.30
N GLU A 231 -1.99 -21.44 27.23
CA GLU A 231 -2.61 -22.77 27.24
C GLU A 231 -1.85 -23.70 26.28
N LYS A 232 -1.02 -24.53 26.89
CA LYS A 232 -0.32 -25.68 26.28
C LYS A 232 -1.29 -26.78 25.90
#